data_AF-A0A7Y2TPJ0-F1
#
_entry.id   AF-A0A7Y2TPJ0-F1
#
_cell.length_a   1.000
_cell.length_b   1.000
_cell.length_c   1.000
_cell.angle_alpha   90.00
_cell.angle_beta   90.00
_cell.angle_gamma   90.00
#
_symmetry.space_group_name_H-M   'P 1'
#
loop_
_entity.id
_entity.type
_entity.pdbx_description
1 polymer ?
#
loop_
_entity_poly.entity_id
_entity_poly.type
_entity_poly.pdbx_seq_one_letter_code
_entity_poly.pdbx_strand_id
1 'polypeptide(L)'
;VLATSATLVLAFASFWIGEHLLGLSGVVATLTAGVTVAWRQRRHRSEEDIAFALDAWQLLGFCANAMLFFAVGMSITVGMFQEHWLAMLIGIAAALLSRAVIVFLGVGPLSWLPRVGRLGLAEQNLLMWGGIRGAVAIALALSLSTDIPHWYTIQSTVYGVALFSLVVQTPLLPRLASGKTVKPGGDSDGAVV
;
A
#
# COMPACT_ATOMS: atom_id res chain seq x y z
N VAL A 1 -5.86 24.13 10.31
CA VAL A 1 -4.58 23.94 11.05
C VAL A 1 -4.78 23.20 12.39
N LEU A 2 -5.48 23.76 13.38
CA LEU A 2 -5.69 23.12 14.70
C LEU A 2 -6.24 21.69 14.62
N ALA A 3 -7.23 21.46 13.74
CA ALA A 3 -7.78 20.14 13.49
C ALA A 3 -6.74 19.14 12.96
N THR A 4 -5.90 19.56 12.01
CA THR A 4 -4.83 18.75 11.42
C THR A 4 -3.79 18.38 12.47
N SER A 5 -3.35 19.35 13.28
CA SER A 5 -2.42 19.11 14.40
C SER A 5 -3.00 18.13 15.42
N ALA A 6 -4.30 18.22 15.73
CA ALA A 6 -4.97 17.27 16.61
C ALA A 6 -4.97 15.84 16.02
N THR A 7 -5.15 15.68 14.71
CA THR A 7 -5.07 14.34 14.08
C THR A 7 -3.66 13.75 14.13
N LEU A 8 -2.62 14.58 14.03
CA LEU A 8 -1.22 14.15 14.20
C LEU A 8 -0.95 13.69 15.63
N VAL A 9 -1.33 14.51 16.62
CA VAL A 9 -1.19 14.15 18.04
C VAL A 9 -1.93 12.85 18.34
N LEU A 10 -3.13 12.68 17.82
CA LEU A 10 -3.90 11.45 18.00
C LEU A 10 -3.21 10.24 17.34
N ALA A 11 -2.58 10.40 16.18
CA ALA A 11 -1.86 9.32 15.51
C ALA A 11 -0.67 8.82 16.36
N PHE A 12 0.13 9.75 16.90
CA PHE A 12 1.26 9.39 17.77
C PHE A 12 0.80 8.89 19.14
N ALA A 13 -0.24 9.49 19.73
CA ALA A 13 -0.78 9.05 21.02
C ALA A 13 -1.35 7.63 20.94
N SER A 14 -2.11 7.32 19.88
CA SER A 14 -2.64 5.96 19.67
C SER A 14 -1.55 4.93 19.45
N PHE A 15 -0.46 5.29 18.76
CA PHE A 15 0.72 4.42 18.62
C PHE A 15 1.33 4.10 19.99
N TRP A 16 1.63 5.14 20.77
CA TRP A 16 2.29 4.99 22.07
C TRP A 16 1.43 4.24 23.08
N ILE A 17 0.12 4.53 23.13
CA ILE A 17 -0.82 3.82 24.00
C ILE A 17 -0.95 2.36 23.56
N GLY A 18 -1.08 2.09 22.26
CA GLY A 18 -1.23 0.73 21.74
C GLY A 18 -0.03 -0.15 22.09
N GLU A 19 1.18 0.37 21.89
CA GLU A 19 2.41 -0.39 22.06
C GLU A 19 2.85 -0.49 23.52
N HIS A 20 2.86 0.64 24.24
CA HIS A 20 3.48 0.71 25.57
C HIS A 20 2.52 0.40 26.72
N LEU A 21 1.22 0.70 26.58
CA LEU A 21 0.23 0.46 27.63
C LEU A 21 -0.49 -0.88 27.46
N LEU A 22 -0.81 -1.25 26.22
CA LEU A 22 -1.64 -2.43 25.93
C LEU A 22 -0.85 -3.64 25.40
N GLY A 23 0.42 -3.47 25.02
CA GLY A 23 1.23 -4.53 24.41
C GLY A 23 0.69 -5.02 23.06
N LEU A 24 -0.12 -4.20 22.38
CA LEU A 24 -0.69 -4.48 21.06
C LEU A 24 0.17 -3.83 19.96
N SER A 25 -0.09 -4.15 18.70
CA SER A 25 0.59 -3.49 17.56
C SER A 25 0.22 -2.00 17.50
N GLY A 26 1.19 -1.12 17.82
CA GLY A 26 1.02 0.33 17.76
C GLY A 26 0.57 0.82 16.37
N VAL A 27 1.11 0.23 15.30
CA VAL A 27 0.74 0.57 13.91
C VAL A 27 -0.75 0.30 13.64
N VAL A 28 -1.28 -0.84 14.09
CA VAL A 28 -2.70 -1.20 13.91
C VAL A 28 -3.60 -0.32 14.78
N ALA A 29 -3.16 0.06 15.98
CA ALA A 29 -3.86 1.01 16.82
C ALA A 29 -4.01 2.38 16.15
N THR A 30 -2.93 2.91 15.58
CA THR A 30 -2.95 4.17 14.82
C THR A 30 -3.83 4.09 13.59
N LEU A 31 -3.81 2.98 12.84
CA LEU A 31 -4.69 2.76 11.70
C LEU A 31 -6.16 2.82 12.12
N THR A 32 -6.51 2.11 13.20
CA THR A 32 -7.89 2.04 13.71
C THR A 32 -8.38 3.41 14.19
N ALA A 33 -7.53 4.16 14.89
CA ALA A 33 -7.81 5.53 15.29
C ALA A 33 -8.04 6.44 14.07
N GLY A 34 -7.19 6.34 13.04
CA GLY A 34 -7.33 7.10 11.79
C GLY A 34 -8.64 6.82 11.06
N VAL A 35 -9.03 5.55 10.92
CA VAL A 35 -10.31 5.15 10.31
C VAL A 35 -11.50 5.69 11.10
N THR A 36 -11.44 5.60 12.44
CA THR A 36 -12.49 6.11 13.33
C THR A 36 -12.67 7.63 13.20
N VAL A 37 -11.55 8.37 13.12
CA VAL A 37 -11.56 9.83 12.89
C VAL A 37 -12.12 10.16 11.51
N ALA A 38 -11.70 9.45 10.46
CA ALA A 38 -12.18 9.66 9.11
C ALA A 38 -13.70 9.46 9.01
N TRP A 39 -14.24 8.43 9.68
CA TRP A 39 -15.68 8.18 9.75
C TRP A 39 -16.41 9.32 10.46
N ARG A 40 -15.88 9.80 11.59
CA ARG A 40 -16.50 10.89 12.37
C ARG A 40 -16.43 12.24 11.65
N GLN A 41 -15.32 12.53 10.98
CA GLN A 41 -15.12 13.79 10.25
C GLN A 41 -16.09 13.92 9.08
N ARG A 42 -16.35 12.84 8.33
CA ARG A 42 -17.33 12.84 7.23
C ARG A 42 -18.75 13.22 7.65
N ARG A 43 -19.11 13.04 8.94
CA ARG A 43 -20.47 13.30 9.45
C ARG A 43 -20.65 14.68 10.08
N HIS A 44 -19.55 15.36 10.45
CA HIS A 44 -19.62 16.51 11.37
C HIS A 44 -18.74 17.72 10.98
N ARG A 45 -18.02 17.70 9.85
CA ARG A 45 -17.10 18.78 9.44
C ARG A 45 -17.45 19.32 8.04
N SER A 46 -17.11 20.59 7.81
CA SER A 46 -17.18 21.21 6.49
C SER A 46 -16.17 20.55 5.54
N GLU A 47 -16.50 20.51 4.25
CA GLU A 47 -15.69 19.85 3.22
C GLU A 47 -14.30 20.48 3.08
N GLU A 48 -14.19 21.80 3.25
CA GLU A 48 -12.94 22.56 3.16
C GLU A 48 -11.91 22.16 4.24
N ASP A 49 -12.37 21.98 5.49
CA ASP A 49 -11.50 21.56 6.61
C ASP A 49 -10.98 20.13 6.44
N ILE A 50 -11.80 19.25 5.84
CA ILE A 50 -11.43 17.87 5.55
C ILE A 50 -10.39 17.83 4.43
N ALA A 51 -10.58 18.63 3.38
CA ALA A 51 -9.65 18.71 2.25
C ALA A 51 -8.26 19.16 2.71
N PHE A 52 -8.19 20.24 3.51
CA PHE A 52 -6.91 20.73 4.03
C PHE A 52 -6.19 19.69 4.90
N ALA A 53 -6.93 18.98 5.77
CA ALA A 53 -6.32 17.93 6.58
C ALA A 53 -5.81 16.76 5.72
N LEU A 54 -6.55 16.38 4.68
CA LEU A 54 -6.16 15.33 3.76
C LEU A 54 -4.90 15.70 2.97
N ASP A 55 -4.81 16.92 2.45
CA ASP A 55 -3.64 17.41 1.72
C ASP A 55 -2.39 17.43 2.59
N ALA A 56 -2.51 17.86 3.85
CA ALA A 56 -1.41 17.81 4.81
C ALA A 56 -0.92 16.37 5.05
N TRP A 57 -1.86 15.41 5.22
CA TRP A 57 -1.50 13.99 5.37
C TRP A 57 -0.92 13.39 4.09
N GLN A 58 -1.37 13.82 2.92
CA GLN A 58 -0.78 13.42 1.64
C GLN A 58 0.66 13.90 1.51
N LEU A 59 0.93 15.17 1.87
CA LEU A 59 2.29 15.72 1.88
C LEU A 59 3.19 14.97 2.86
N LEU A 60 2.72 14.69 4.08
CA LEU A 60 3.47 13.90 5.06
C LEU A 60 3.75 12.48 4.56
N GLY A 61 2.76 11.82 3.96
CA GLY A 61 2.91 10.49 3.37
C GLY A 61 3.91 10.49 2.21
N PHE A 62 3.91 11.56 1.39
CA PHE A 62 4.90 11.76 0.34
C PHE A 62 6.31 11.92 0.91
N CYS A 63 6.49 12.77 1.91
CA CYS A 63 7.78 12.96 2.59
C CYS A 63 8.30 11.66 3.22
N ALA A 64 7.44 10.92 3.94
CA ALA A 64 7.82 9.65 4.55
C ALA A 64 8.23 8.60 3.51
N ASN A 65 7.48 8.49 2.40
CA ASN A 65 7.84 7.61 1.30
C ASN A 65 9.17 8.01 0.65
N ALA A 66 9.41 9.31 0.46
CA ALA A 66 10.67 9.80 -0.08
C ALA A 66 11.85 9.45 0.85
N MET A 67 11.68 9.60 2.16
CA MET A 67 12.70 9.20 3.15
C MET A 67 12.97 7.69 3.11
N LEU A 68 11.94 6.84 2.97
CA LEU A 68 12.12 5.40 2.83
C LEU A 68 12.86 5.03 1.55
N PHE A 69 12.51 5.65 0.42
CA PHE A 69 13.23 5.43 -0.83
C PHE A 69 14.68 5.89 -0.77
N PHE A 70 14.93 7.01 -0.11
CA PHE A 70 16.27 7.51 0.13
C PHE A 70 17.07 6.55 1.02
N ALA A 71 16.49 6.04 2.11
CA ALA A 71 17.13 5.07 2.99
C ALA A 71 17.46 3.75 2.27
N VAL A 72 16.55 3.23 1.44
CA VAL A 72 16.83 2.05 0.60
C VAL A 72 17.93 2.33 -0.41
N GLY A 73 17.90 3.49 -1.06
CA GLY A 73 18.92 3.89 -2.03
C GLY A 73 20.32 4.00 -1.41
N MET A 74 20.42 4.43 -0.14
CA MET A 74 21.70 4.44 0.58
C MET A 74 22.11 3.05 1.09
N SER A 75 21.14 2.18 1.41
CA SER A 75 21.42 0.84 1.94
C SER A 75 21.80 -0.17 0.85
N ILE A 76 21.45 0.07 -0.41
CA ILE A 76 21.69 -0.89 -1.49
C ILE A 76 23.18 -0.95 -1.85
N THR A 77 23.79 -2.11 -1.69
CA THR A 77 25.21 -2.34 -2.02
C THR A 77 25.31 -3.29 -3.21
N VAL A 78 26.10 -2.93 -4.23
CA VAL A 78 26.26 -3.71 -5.47
C VAL A 78 26.80 -5.13 -5.20
N GLY A 79 27.53 -5.33 -4.10
CA GLY A 79 28.01 -6.65 -3.65
C GLY A 79 26.89 -7.65 -3.33
N MET A 80 25.72 -7.20 -2.85
CA MET A 80 24.56 -8.08 -2.59
C MET A 80 24.07 -8.81 -3.83
N PHE A 81 24.22 -8.19 -5.00
CA PHE A 81 23.68 -8.71 -6.25
C PHE A 81 24.52 -9.86 -6.82
N GLN A 82 25.81 -9.92 -6.55
CA GLN A 82 26.67 -10.96 -7.12
C GLN A 82 26.59 -12.28 -6.34
N GLU A 83 26.46 -12.24 -5.01
CA GLU A 83 26.43 -13.45 -4.18
C GLU A 83 25.05 -14.09 -4.05
N HIS A 84 23.95 -13.34 -4.25
CA HIS A 84 22.60 -13.79 -3.91
C HIS A 84 21.53 -13.53 -4.99
N TRP A 85 21.93 -13.42 -6.27
CA TRP A 85 20.99 -13.19 -7.38
C TRP A 85 19.87 -14.24 -7.47
N LEU A 86 20.17 -15.51 -7.16
CA LEU A 86 19.20 -16.61 -7.21
C LEU A 86 18.12 -16.46 -6.12
N ALA A 87 18.52 -16.09 -4.90
CA ALA A 87 17.62 -15.88 -3.77
C ALA A 87 16.66 -14.71 -4.06
N MET A 88 17.17 -13.64 -4.69
CA MET A 88 16.36 -12.50 -5.09
C MET A 88 15.32 -12.88 -6.16
N LEU A 89 15.70 -13.69 -7.15
CA LEU A 89 14.79 -14.17 -8.20
C LEU A 89 13.70 -15.08 -7.63
N ILE A 90 14.06 -15.98 -6.71
CA ILE A 90 13.10 -16.84 -6.01
C ILE A 90 12.15 -15.99 -5.15
N GLY A 91 12.66 -14.96 -4.46
CA GLY A 91 11.83 -14.04 -3.69
C GLY A 91 10.83 -13.26 -4.56
N ILE A 92 11.26 -12.80 -5.73
CA ILE A 92 10.37 -12.14 -6.70
C ILE A 92 9.30 -13.12 -7.19
N ALA A 93 9.69 -14.34 -7.58
CA ALA A 93 8.75 -15.36 -8.03
C ALA A 93 7.76 -15.74 -6.93
N ALA A 94 8.21 -15.91 -5.69
CA ALA A 94 7.37 -16.22 -4.53
C ALA A 94 6.42 -15.06 -4.18
N ALA A 95 6.88 -13.81 -4.27
CA ALA A 95 6.04 -12.64 -4.04
C ALA A 95 4.94 -12.50 -5.11
N LEU A 96 5.30 -12.72 -6.38
CA LEU A 96 4.33 -12.73 -7.49
C LEU A 96 3.34 -13.89 -7.36
N LEU A 97 3.84 -15.10 -7.05
CA LEU A 97 3.00 -16.29 -6.92
C LEU A 97 2.06 -16.18 -5.71
N SER A 98 2.55 -15.75 -4.55
CA SER A 98 1.71 -15.53 -3.37
C SER A 98 0.61 -14.51 -3.65
N ARG A 99 0.93 -13.42 -4.36
CA ARG A 99 -0.10 -12.44 -4.78
C ARG A 99 -1.07 -13.04 -5.78
N ALA A 100 -0.61 -13.78 -6.78
CA ALA A 100 -1.48 -14.45 -7.75
C ALA A 100 -2.43 -15.44 -7.03
N VAL A 101 -1.92 -16.22 -6.08
CA VAL A 101 -2.74 -17.12 -5.26
C VAL A 101 -3.77 -16.32 -4.47
N ILE A 102 -3.39 -15.26 -3.75
CA ILE A 102 -4.35 -14.46 -2.97
C ILE A 102 -5.43 -13.83 -3.87
N VAL A 103 -5.08 -13.32 -5.04
CA VAL A 103 -6.04 -12.68 -5.96
C VAL A 103 -6.93 -13.71 -6.62
N PHE A 104 -6.37 -14.74 -7.27
CA PHE A 104 -7.18 -15.73 -8.01
C PHE A 104 -7.91 -16.72 -7.08
N LEU A 105 -7.26 -17.17 -6.01
CA LEU A 105 -7.85 -18.09 -5.02
C LEU A 105 -8.67 -17.37 -3.95
N GLY A 106 -8.45 -16.07 -3.69
CA GLY A 106 -9.24 -15.28 -2.74
C GLY A 106 -10.46 -14.60 -3.36
N VAL A 107 -10.35 -14.09 -4.59
CA VAL A 107 -11.48 -13.48 -5.31
C VAL A 107 -12.40 -14.55 -5.92
N GLY A 108 -11.84 -15.71 -6.29
CA GLY A 108 -12.59 -16.88 -6.77
C GLY A 108 -13.75 -17.31 -5.86
N PRO A 109 -13.55 -17.65 -4.58
CA PRO A 109 -14.60 -18.07 -3.67
C PRO A 109 -15.49 -16.91 -3.17
N LEU A 110 -15.00 -15.67 -3.19
CA LEU A 110 -15.83 -14.50 -2.88
C LEU A 110 -16.90 -14.24 -3.94
N SER A 111 -16.71 -14.75 -5.17
CA SER A 111 -17.72 -14.74 -6.24
C SER A 111 -18.93 -15.64 -5.96
N TRP A 112 -18.87 -16.48 -4.93
CA TRP A 112 -19.98 -17.31 -4.46
C TRP A 112 -20.84 -16.62 -3.38
N LEU A 113 -20.42 -15.43 -2.90
CA LEU A 113 -21.15 -14.68 -1.89
C LEU A 113 -22.26 -13.83 -2.55
N PRO A 114 -23.55 -13.92 -2.14
CA PRO A 114 -24.71 -13.38 -2.86
C PRO A 114 -24.80 -11.85 -3.04
N ARG A 115 -23.76 -11.08 -2.72
CA ARG A 115 -23.75 -9.61 -2.73
C ARG A 115 -22.49 -9.00 -3.35
N VAL A 116 -21.59 -9.82 -3.89
CA VAL A 116 -20.35 -9.35 -4.53
C VAL A 116 -20.51 -9.52 -6.03
N GLY A 117 -20.48 -8.41 -6.77
CA GLY A 117 -20.50 -8.44 -8.23
C GLY A 117 -19.37 -9.32 -8.78
N ARG A 118 -19.63 -10.05 -9.86
CA ARG A 118 -18.61 -10.87 -10.53
C ARG A 118 -17.48 -9.96 -11.03
N LEU A 119 -16.36 -9.96 -10.31
CA LEU A 119 -15.12 -9.35 -10.76
C LEU A 119 -14.60 -10.18 -11.94
N GLY A 120 -14.70 -9.64 -13.14
CA GLY A 120 -14.16 -10.22 -14.36
C GLY A 120 -12.63 -10.32 -14.31
N LEU A 121 -12.07 -11.10 -15.22
CA LEU A 121 -10.62 -11.32 -15.32
C LEU A 121 -9.83 -10.02 -15.48
N ALA A 122 -10.43 -8.98 -16.06
CA ALA A 122 -9.82 -7.66 -16.21
C ALA A 122 -9.64 -6.94 -14.86
N GLU A 123 -10.65 -7.02 -13.97
CA GLU A 123 -10.61 -6.41 -12.64
C GLU A 123 -9.69 -7.20 -11.70
N GLN A 124 -9.66 -8.53 -11.83
CA GLN A 124 -8.70 -9.38 -11.12
C GLN A 124 -7.25 -9.08 -11.53
N ASN A 125 -7.00 -8.88 -12.83
CA ASN A 125 -5.68 -8.48 -13.29
C ASN A 125 -5.34 -7.07 -12.79
N LEU A 126 -6.28 -6.13 -12.81
CA LEU A 126 -6.09 -4.80 -12.21
C LEU A 126 -5.77 -4.87 -10.71
N LEU A 127 -6.42 -5.76 -9.96
CA LEU A 127 -6.15 -6.03 -8.54
C LEU A 127 -4.74 -6.62 -8.34
N MET A 128 -4.31 -7.53 -9.22
CA MET A 128 -2.98 -8.15 -9.16
C MET A 128 -1.87 -7.10 -9.37
N TRP A 129 -2.05 -6.19 -10.33
CA TRP A 129 -1.06 -5.15 -10.65
C TRP A 129 -1.21 -3.88 -9.81
N GLY A 130 -2.37 -3.63 -9.19
CA GLY A 130 -2.68 -2.39 -8.47
C GLY A 130 -2.03 -2.22 -7.10
N GLY A 131 -1.47 -3.28 -6.52
CA GLY A 131 -0.83 -3.26 -5.20
C GLY A 131 0.59 -2.69 -5.17
N ILE A 132 0.80 -1.48 -5.69
CA ILE A 132 2.13 -0.87 -5.93
C ILE A 132 2.82 -0.27 -4.69
N ARG A 133 2.20 -0.30 -3.50
CA ARG A 133 2.74 0.37 -2.31
C ARG A 133 3.61 -0.56 -1.46
N GLY A 134 4.84 -0.81 -1.92
CA GLY A 134 5.87 -1.59 -1.21
C GLY A 134 6.55 -0.86 -0.03
N ALA A 135 6.19 0.39 0.26
CA ALA A 135 6.83 1.20 1.29
C ALA A 135 6.75 0.58 2.70
N VAL A 136 5.62 -0.07 3.04
CA VAL A 136 5.48 -0.74 4.35
C VAL A 136 6.42 -1.94 4.46
N ALA A 137 6.58 -2.72 3.39
CA ALA A 137 7.51 -3.86 3.37
C ALA A 137 8.96 -3.38 3.50
N ILE A 138 9.31 -2.27 2.84
CA ILE A 138 10.62 -1.62 2.98
C ILE A 138 10.86 -1.19 4.44
N ALA A 139 9.89 -0.51 5.06
CA ALA A 139 10.01 -0.04 6.44
C ALA A 139 10.21 -1.20 7.41
N LEU A 140 9.47 -2.31 7.22
CA LEU A 140 9.64 -3.52 8.04
C LEU A 140 11.01 -4.17 7.84
N ALA A 141 11.54 -4.20 6.61
CA ALA A 141 12.87 -4.71 6.34
C ALA A 141 13.96 -3.85 7.00
N LEU A 142 13.80 -2.52 6.99
CA LEU A 142 14.70 -1.58 7.69
C LEU A 142 14.60 -1.68 9.22
N SER A 143 13.44 -2.08 9.74
CA SER A 143 13.22 -2.23 11.18
C SER A 143 13.74 -3.56 11.75
N LEU A 144 14.21 -4.48 10.89
CA LEU A 144 14.65 -5.80 11.33
C LEU A 144 16.00 -5.71 12.05
N SER A 145 16.12 -6.32 13.23
CA SER A 145 17.40 -6.34 13.96
C SER A 145 18.45 -7.17 13.23
N THR A 146 19.70 -6.69 13.25
CA THR A 146 20.87 -7.35 12.67
C THR A 146 21.31 -8.61 13.42
N ASP A 147 20.70 -8.90 14.57
CA ASP A 147 21.04 -10.05 15.42
C ASP A 147 20.53 -11.40 14.87
N ILE A 148 19.70 -11.38 13.82
CA ILE A 148 19.12 -12.59 13.23
C ILE A 148 20.11 -13.22 12.24
N PRO A 149 20.43 -14.52 12.35
CA PRO A 149 21.22 -15.21 11.33
C PRO A 149 20.54 -15.08 9.96
N HIS A 150 21.26 -14.65 8.92
CA HIS A 150 20.76 -14.38 7.56
C HIS A 150 19.90 -13.12 7.38
N TRP A 151 19.97 -12.14 8.31
CA TRP A 151 19.30 -10.84 8.17
C TRP A 151 19.60 -10.15 6.82
N TYR A 152 20.85 -10.27 6.35
CA TYR A 152 21.32 -9.67 5.10
C TYR A 152 20.62 -10.24 3.86
N THR A 153 20.32 -11.55 3.85
CA THR A 153 19.62 -12.22 2.73
C THR A 153 18.14 -11.83 2.67
N ILE A 154 17.51 -11.65 3.83
CA ILE A 154 16.10 -11.21 3.91
C ILE A 154 15.99 -9.77 3.41
N GLN A 155 16.88 -8.90 3.88
CA GLN A 155 16.91 -7.50 3.50
C GLN A 155 17.17 -7.30 2.00
N SER A 156 18.14 -8.02 1.41
CA SER A 156 18.40 -7.96 -0.04
C SER A 156 17.21 -8.44 -0.86
N THR A 157 16.54 -9.50 -0.41
CA THR A 157 15.36 -10.05 -1.10
C THR A 157 14.19 -9.06 -1.08
N VAL A 158 13.88 -8.46 0.06
CA VAL A 158 12.79 -7.48 0.17
C VAL A 158 13.08 -6.23 -0.67
N TYR A 159 14.33 -5.73 -0.66
CA TYR A 159 14.71 -4.61 -1.52
C TYR A 159 14.64 -4.94 -3.00
N GLY A 160 15.11 -6.12 -3.41
CA GLY A 160 15.01 -6.60 -4.78
C GLY A 160 13.57 -6.71 -5.26
N VAL A 161 12.68 -7.29 -4.44
CA VAL A 161 11.24 -7.39 -4.73
C VAL A 161 10.61 -6.00 -4.82
N ALA A 162 10.94 -5.09 -3.91
CA ALA A 162 10.40 -3.74 -3.92
C ALA A 162 10.85 -2.96 -5.16
N LEU A 163 12.14 -2.99 -5.50
CA LEU A 163 12.68 -2.39 -6.73
C LEU A 163 12.04 -2.98 -7.99
N PHE A 164 11.97 -4.31 -8.07
CA PHE A 164 11.30 -4.99 -9.19
C PHE A 164 9.85 -4.56 -9.31
N SER A 165 9.11 -4.51 -8.19
CA SER A 165 7.72 -4.05 -8.17
C SER A 165 7.59 -2.62 -8.69
N LEU A 166 8.51 -1.72 -8.32
CA LEU A 166 8.46 -0.33 -8.77
C LEU A 166 8.85 -0.16 -10.23
N VAL A 167 9.87 -0.87 -10.69
CA VAL A 167 10.38 -0.74 -12.07
C VAL A 167 9.48 -1.48 -13.06
N VAL A 168 8.92 -2.62 -12.68
CA VAL A 168 8.14 -3.47 -13.59
C VAL A 168 6.63 -3.26 -13.46
N GLN A 169 6.08 -3.16 -12.23
CA GLN A 169 4.61 -3.05 -12.06
C GLN A 169 4.10 -1.63 -12.34
N THR A 170 4.84 -0.58 -11.97
CA THR A 170 4.43 0.82 -12.18
C THR A 170 4.19 1.17 -13.66
N PRO A 171 5.08 0.85 -14.62
CA PRO A 171 4.81 1.14 -16.04
C PRO A 171 3.81 0.17 -16.68
N LEU A 172 3.55 -1.00 -16.10
CA LEU A 172 2.65 -1.99 -16.67
C LEU A 172 1.16 -1.67 -16.41
N LEU A 173 0.86 -1.02 -15.29
CA LEU A 173 -0.48 -0.56 -14.92
C LEU A 173 -1.19 0.30 -15.98
N PRO A 174 -0.59 1.40 -16.50
CA PRO A 174 -1.24 2.21 -17.53
C PRO A 174 -1.45 1.45 -18.84
N ARG A 175 -0.61 0.45 -19.17
CA ARG A 175 -0.78 -0.37 -20.38
C ARG A 175 -1.97 -1.32 -20.28
N LEU A 176 -2.25 -1.85 -19.09
CA LEU A 176 -3.42 -2.70 -18.87
C LEU A 176 -4.72 -1.89 -18.78
N ALA A 177 -4.67 -0.71 -18.17
CA ALA A 177 -5.82 0.21 -18.10
C ALA A 177 -6.17 0.81 -19.48
N SER A 178 -5.17 1.05 -20.34
CA SER A 178 -5.39 1.61 -21.69
C SER A 178 -6.04 0.62 -22.66
N GLY A 179 -6.10 -0.68 -22.35
CA GLY A 179 -6.74 -1.69 -23.20
C GLY A 179 -8.27 -1.69 -23.13
N LYS A 180 -8.88 -1.04 -22.13
CA LYS A 180 -10.33 -0.92 -21.99
C LYS A 180 -10.69 0.42 -21.36
N THR A 181 -10.74 1.44 -22.21
CA THR A 181 -11.47 2.67 -21.92
C THR A 181 -12.84 2.30 -21.36
N VAL A 182 -13.08 2.72 -20.13
CA VAL A 182 -14.43 2.91 -19.60
C VAL A 182 -15.14 3.75 -20.66
N LYS A 183 -16.10 3.14 -21.37
CA LYS A 183 -17.04 3.86 -22.22
C LYS A 183 -17.75 4.84 -21.27
N PRO A 184 -17.56 6.16 -21.42
CA PRO A 184 -18.40 7.08 -20.66
C PRO A 184 -19.83 6.78 -21.08
N GLY A 185 -20.69 6.47 -20.09
CA GLY A 185 -22.11 6.34 -20.32
C GLY A 185 -22.58 7.56 -21.10
N GLY A 186 -23.15 7.30 -22.28
CA GLY A 186 -23.52 8.31 -23.23
C GLY A 186 -24.45 9.35 -22.60
N ASP A 187 -24.14 10.59 -22.91
CA ASP A 187 -25.11 11.65 -23.08
C ASP A 187 -26.32 11.11 -23.87
N SER A 188 -27.49 11.09 -23.22
CA SER A 188 -28.77 11.14 -23.89
C SER A 188 -29.43 12.43 -23.45
N ASP A 189 -29.08 13.49 -24.15
CA ASP A 189 -29.87 14.70 -24.29
C ASP A 189 -31.31 14.36 -24.71
N GLY A 190 -32.27 15.09 -24.14
CA GLY A 190 -33.52 15.43 -24.80
C GLY A 190 -34.70 14.44 -24.80
N ALA A 191 -35.77 14.87 -24.12
CA ALA A 191 -37.19 14.59 -24.33
C ALA A 191 -37.76 13.24 -23.84
N VAL A 192 -38.73 13.27 -22.93
CA VAL A 192 -40.19 13.22 -23.22
C VAL A 192 -40.98 13.56 -21.94
N VAL A 193 -41.75 14.67 -22.00
CA VAL A 193 -42.98 15.07 -21.27
C VAL A 193 -43.01 15.01 -19.74
#